data_AF-A0AAV7F7E1-F1
#
_entry.id   AF-A0AAV7F7E1-F1
#
_cell.length_a   1.000
_cell.length_b   1.000
_cell.length_c   1.000
_cell.angle_alpha   90.00
_cell.angle_beta   90.00
_cell.angle_gamma   90.00
#
_symmetry.space_group_name_H-M   'P 1'
#
loop_
_entity.id
_entity.type
_entity.pdbx_description
1 polymer ?
#
loop_
_entity_poly.entity_id
_entity_poly.type
_entity_poly.pdbx_seq_one_letter_code
_entity_poly.pdbx_strand_id
1 'polypeptide(L)'
;MNCSKIIGARVYPADTESRSARDEMGHGTHTASTVVHGASLYGIAEGDVRGAVTSAKIAVYKVCSFFGCSYKDILAAFDDAIDDGVDLISLSLGPAPPGQFFEDPISIGSFHALANGINPHLKFFCVAPWILTVAATTFDRSIISKLALGNGKTFMSNVINTISSNKKKIPLTSGARARVPPCDIQSARSSELIFRACFYGCLDPNFEIGQRKDLAM
;
A
#
# COMPACT_ATOMS: atom_id res chain seq x y z
N MET A 1 14.75 -17.12 2.45
CA MET A 1 13.52 -17.77 1.91
C MET A 1 13.93 -19.09 1.31
N ASN A 2 13.29 -20.20 1.69
CA ASN A 2 13.63 -21.52 1.17
C ASN A 2 13.04 -21.66 -0.26
N CYS A 3 13.84 -22.02 -1.26
CA CYS A 3 13.44 -22.16 -2.67
C CYS A 3 12.37 -23.24 -2.91
N SER A 4 11.92 -23.93 -1.87
CA SER A 4 10.83 -24.91 -1.91
C SER A 4 9.42 -24.30 -1.77
N LYS A 5 9.30 -23.00 -1.44
CA LYS A 5 8.01 -22.33 -1.19
C LYS A 5 7.47 -21.59 -2.42
N ILE A 6 8.33 -20.85 -3.12
CA ILE A 6 8.02 -20.22 -4.41
C ILE A 6 8.41 -21.23 -5.50
N ILE A 7 7.43 -21.72 -6.26
CA ILE A 7 7.61 -22.78 -7.25
C ILE A 7 7.60 -22.28 -8.69
N GLY A 8 7.18 -21.02 -8.90
CA GLY A 8 7.17 -20.35 -10.20
C GLY A 8 7.25 -18.84 -10.01
N ALA A 9 7.90 -18.15 -10.92
CA ALA A 9 8.01 -16.70 -10.90
C ALA A 9 8.15 -16.16 -12.33
N ARG A 10 7.18 -15.36 -12.77
CA ARG A 10 7.10 -14.76 -14.10
C ARG A 10 6.96 -13.23 -14.00
N VAL A 11 7.42 -12.53 -15.02
CA VAL A 11 7.38 -11.06 -15.12
C VAL A 11 6.85 -10.67 -16.49
N TYR A 12 5.89 -9.75 -16.52
CA TYR A 12 5.21 -9.32 -17.74
C TYR A 12 5.53 -7.88 -18.14
N PRO A 13 5.64 -6.90 -17.22
CA PRO A 13 6.00 -5.53 -17.57
C PRO A 13 7.33 -5.49 -18.33
N ALA A 14 7.27 -5.02 -19.58
CA ALA A 14 8.42 -4.87 -20.45
C ALA A 14 9.06 -3.48 -20.30
N ASP A 15 9.27 -3.03 -19.06
CA ASP A 15 10.05 -1.81 -18.78
C ASP A 15 11.49 -2.15 -18.38
N THR A 16 12.40 -1.18 -18.55
CA THR A 16 13.84 -1.38 -18.34
C THR A 16 14.22 -1.67 -16.88
N GLU A 17 13.31 -1.37 -15.95
CA GLU A 17 13.47 -1.49 -14.50
C GLU A 17 13.00 -2.88 -14.00
N SER A 18 11.89 -3.42 -14.52
CA SER A 18 11.32 -4.69 -14.07
C SER A 18 11.87 -5.90 -14.81
N ARG A 19 13.18 -6.15 -14.71
CA ARG A 19 13.85 -7.30 -15.38
C ARG A 19 13.64 -8.65 -14.69
N SER A 20 12.93 -8.68 -13.57
CA SER A 20 12.70 -9.91 -12.82
C SER A 20 11.38 -9.86 -12.07
N ALA A 21 10.92 -11.03 -11.62
CA ALA A 21 9.77 -11.17 -10.72
C ALA A 21 10.06 -10.69 -9.28
N ARG A 22 11.23 -10.09 -9.01
CA ARG A 22 11.54 -9.47 -7.72
C ARG A 22 10.57 -8.31 -7.48
N ASP A 23 10.00 -8.31 -6.29
CA ASP A 23 9.18 -7.21 -5.79
C ASP A 23 10.07 -6.13 -5.16
N GLU A 24 9.97 -4.93 -5.70
CA GLU A 24 10.75 -3.75 -5.29
C GLU A 24 9.89 -2.71 -4.56
N MET A 25 8.56 -2.85 -4.61
CA MET A 25 7.61 -1.94 -3.99
C MET A 25 7.06 -2.50 -2.66
N GLY A 26 7.01 -3.83 -2.53
CA GLY A 26 6.62 -4.54 -1.32
C GLY A 26 5.17 -4.98 -1.28
N HIS A 27 4.29 -4.47 -2.15
CA HIS A 27 2.86 -4.84 -2.18
C HIS A 27 2.66 -6.34 -2.48
N GLY A 28 3.41 -6.90 -3.43
CA GLY A 28 3.34 -8.32 -3.76
C GLY A 28 3.83 -9.20 -2.61
N THR A 29 4.95 -8.82 -1.99
CA THR A 29 5.53 -9.53 -0.85
C THR A 29 4.60 -9.48 0.37
N HIS A 30 3.98 -8.33 0.63
CA HIS A 30 3.00 -8.17 1.71
C HIS A 30 1.78 -9.08 1.49
N THR A 31 1.22 -9.10 0.27
CA THR A 31 0.03 -9.88 -0.05
C THR A 31 0.28 -11.39 -0.16
N ALA A 32 1.46 -11.81 -0.64
CA ALA A 32 1.86 -13.21 -0.78
C ALA A 32 2.50 -13.81 0.47
N SER A 33 2.75 -13.00 1.50
CA SER A 33 3.42 -13.45 2.72
C SER A 33 2.75 -14.68 3.34
N THR A 34 3.56 -15.63 3.80
CA THR A 34 3.09 -16.85 4.47
C THR A 34 3.52 -16.79 5.92
N VAL A 35 4.49 -17.57 6.36
CA VAL A 35 4.93 -17.58 7.76
C VAL A 35 6.20 -16.74 7.92
N VAL A 36 6.19 -15.83 8.88
CA VAL A 36 7.33 -15.03 9.32
C VAL A 36 7.35 -15.03 10.85
N HIS A 37 8.39 -15.60 11.44
CA HIS A 37 8.58 -15.61 12.89
C HIS A 37 9.25 -14.31 13.36
N GLY A 38 8.83 -13.80 14.52
CA GLY A 38 9.40 -12.57 15.11
C GLY A 38 9.27 -11.34 14.22
N ALA A 39 8.20 -11.25 13.43
CA ALA A 39 7.97 -10.11 12.55
C ALA A 39 7.68 -8.87 13.38
N SER A 40 8.35 -7.76 13.07
CA SER A 40 8.05 -6.46 13.63
C SER A 40 8.46 -5.34 12.67
N LEU A 41 7.80 -4.19 12.80
CA LEU A 41 8.24 -2.95 12.16
C LEU A 41 8.87 -2.07 13.23
N TYR A 42 10.20 -2.14 13.39
CA TYR A 42 10.92 -1.44 14.47
C TYR A 42 10.36 -1.76 15.87
N GLY A 43 10.02 -3.03 16.13
CA GLY A 43 9.37 -3.46 17.39
C GLY A 43 7.87 -3.18 17.46
N ILE A 44 7.30 -2.44 16.51
CA ILE A 44 5.84 -2.28 16.39
C ILE A 44 5.25 -3.59 15.87
N ALA A 45 4.12 -3.94 16.44
CA ALA A 45 3.31 -5.07 16.04
C ALA A 45 3.98 -6.45 16.22
N GLU A 46 5.02 -6.55 17.07
CA GLU A 46 5.83 -7.76 17.25
C GLU A 46 5.00 -9.03 17.46
N GLY A 47 5.37 -10.09 16.75
CA GLY A 47 4.81 -11.43 16.88
C GLY A 47 5.07 -12.29 15.66
N ASP A 48 4.53 -13.51 15.69
CA ASP A 48 4.55 -14.40 14.53
C ASP A 48 3.40 -14.06 13.58
N VAL A 49 3.73 -13.83 12.31
CA VAL A 49 2.77 -13.57 11.24
C VAL A 49 2.64 -14.83 10.39
N ARG A 50 1.41 -15.21 10.07
CA ARG A 50 1.13 -16.34 9.18
C ARG A 50 0.01 -16.03 8.20
N GLY A 51 0.21 -16.43 6.94
CA GLY A 51 -0.85 -16.48 5.94
C GLY A 51 -1.88 -17.58 6.26
N ALA A 52 -3.02 -17.54 5.59
CA ALA A 52 -4.14 -18.46 5.84
C ALA A 52 -3.77 -19.93 5.63
N VAL A 53 -2.95 -20.23 4.60
CA VAL A 53 -2.50 -21.58 4.28
C VAL A 53 -0.97 -21.63 4.27
N THR A 54 -0.39 -22.04 5.39
CA THR A 54 1.06 -22.02 5.60
C THR A 54 1.82 -23.06 4.78
N SER A 55 1.14 -24.11 4.31
CA SER A 55 1.70 -25.18 3.47
C SER A 55 1.64 -24.90 1.96
N ALA A 56 0.82 -23.92 1.52
CA ALA A 56 0.58 -23.66 0.10
C ALA A 56 1.87 -23.34 -0.68
N LYS A 57 1.97 -23.78 -1.93
CA LYS A 57 3.05 -23.32 -2.82
C LYS A 57 2.64 -22.00 -3.46
N ILE A 58 3.61 -21.16 -3.81
CA ILE A 58 3.34 -19.84 -4.41
C ILE A 58 3.94 -19.82 -5.81
N ALA A 59 3.11 -19.50 -6.80
CA ALA A 59 3.55 -19.05 -8.12
C ALA A 59 3.33 -17.52 -8.20
N VAL A 60 4.36 -16.79 -8.60
CA VAL A 60 4.35 -15.31 -8.64
C VAL A 60 4.22 -14.85 -10.08
N TYR A 61 3.24 -14.00 -10.36
CA TYR A 61 3.02 -13.37 -11.65
C TYR A 61 3.08 -11.85 -11.48
N LYS A 62 4.24 -11.25 -11.78
CA LYS A 62 4.44 -9.81 -11.63
C LYS A 62 3.88 -9.08 -12.85
N VAL A 63 2.72 -8.45 -12.69
CA VAL A 63 1.99 -7.71 -13.75
C VAL A 63 2.02 -6.18 -13.58
N CYS A 64 2.57 -5.71 -12.46
CA CYS A 64 2.63 -4.28 -12.13
C CYS A 64 4.08 -3.82 -12.07
N SER A 65 4.33 -2.61 -12.55
CA SER A 65 5.56 -1.86 -12.32
C SER A 65 5.27 -0.58 -11.54
N PHE A 66 6.28 0.29 -11.40
CA PHE A 66 6.12 1.59 -10.77
C PHE A 66 5.04 2.45 -11.44
N PHE A 67 4.81 2.26 -12.74
CA PHE A 67 3.84 3.02 -13.52
C PHE A 67 2.42 2.44 -13.49
N GLY A 68 2.21 1.32 -12.79
CA GLY A 68 0.93 0.62 -12.72
C GLY A 68 0.97 -0.74 -13.41
N CYS A 69 -0.21 -1.27 -13.70
CA CYS A 69 -0.39 -2.61 -14.25
C CYS A 69 -1.12 -2.50 -15.59
N SER A 70 -0.51 -2.98 -16.68
CA SER A 70 -1.13 -2.90 -17.99
C SER A 70 -2.16 -4.01 -18.20
N TYR A 71 -3.20 -3.75 -19.00
CA TYR A 71 -4.23 -4.75 -19.27
C TYR A 71 -3.67 -6.00 -19.96
N LYS A 72 -2.71 -5.78 -20.87
CA LYS A 72 -1.99 -6.85 -21.55
C LYS A 72 -1.25 -7.75 -20.57
N ASP A 73 -0.53 -7.17 -19.62
CA ASP A 73 0.26 -7.93 -18.65
C ASP A 73 -0.62 -8.73 -17.70
N ILE A 74 -1.76 -8.17 -17.30
CA ILE A 74 -2.77 -8.88 -16.49
C ILE A 74 -3.31 -10.09 -17.24
N LEU A 75 -3.72 -9.93 -18.50
CA LEU A 75 -4.25 -11.04 -19.30
C LEU A 75 -3.20 -12.13 -19.56
N ALA A 76 -1.98 -11.73 -19.92
CA ALA A 76 -0.89 -12.69 -20.14
C ALA A 76 -0.56 -13.50 -18.88
N ALA A 77 -0.66 -12.89 -17.69
CA ALA A 77 -0.50 -13.61 -16.43
C ALA A 77 -1.66 -14.56 -16.12
N PHE A 78 -2.89 -14.22 -16.50
CA PHE A 78 -4.02 -15.15 -16.35
C PHE A 78 -3.85 -16.37 -17.24
N ASP A 79 -3.48 -16.18 -18.50
CA ASP A 79 -3.23 -17.29 -19.45
C ASP A 79 -2.16 -18.23 -18.89
N ASP A 80 -0.99 -17.69 -18.53
CA ASP A 80 0.09 -18.50 -17.95
C ASP A 80 -0.31 -19.15 -16.61
N ALA A 81 -1.09 -18.49 -15.77
CA ALA A 81 -1.53 -19.06 -14.49
C ALA A 81 -2.50 -20.23 -14.69
N ILE A 82 -3.38 -20.14 -15.69
CA ILE A 82 -4.29 -21.21 -16.09
C ILE A 82 -3.49 -22.39 -16.63
N ASP A 83 -2.55 -22.13 -17.55
CA ASP A 83 -1.71 -23.16 -18.16
C ASP A 83 -0.76 -23.83 -17.17
N ASP A 84 -0.22 -23.06 -16.21
CA ASP A 84 0.63 -23.57 -15.12
C ASP A 84 -0.20 -24.38 -14.08
N GLY A 85 -1.53 -24.40 -14.20
CA GLY A 85 -2.42 -25.25 -13.39
C GLY A 85 -2.54 -24.82 -11.94
N VAL A 86 -2.57 -23.52 -11.66
CA VAL A 86 -2.73 -23.03 -10.27
C VAL A 86 -4.12 -23.35 -9.72
N ASP A 87 -4.21 -23.70 -8.43
CA ASP A 87 -5.52 -24.01 -7.82
C ASP A 87 -6.37 -22.76 -7.51
N LEU A 88 -5.70 -21.63 -7.27
CA LEU A 88 -6.28 -20.40 -6.73
C LEU A 88 -5.50 -19.18 -7.22
N ILE A 89 -6.20 -18.14 -7.66
CA ILE A 89 -5.60 -16.85 -8.00
C ILE A 89 -5.99 -15.82 -6.92
N SER A 90 -4.98 -15.26 -6.23
CA SER A 90 -5.15 -14.13 -5.32
C SER A 90 -4.68 -12.85 -5.99
N LEU A 91 -5.60 -11.95 -6.32
CA LEU A 91 -5.30 -10.73 -7.07
C LEU A 91 -5.78 -9.48 -6.32
N SER A 92 -4.84 -8.63 -5.93
CA SER A 92 -5.10 -7.42 -5.11
C SER A 92 -4.86 -6.17 -5.93
N LEU A 93 -5.57 -6.10 -7.06
CA LEU A 93 -5.57 -4.99 -8.01
C LEU A 93 -6.98 -4.87 -8.60
N GLY A 94 -7.34 -3.68 -9.07
CA GLY A 94 -8.66 -3.38 -9.58
C GLY A 94 -8.74 -1.93 -10.05
N PRO A 95 -9.48 -1.64 -11.13
CA PRO A 95 -9.70 -0.26 -11.56
C PRO A 95 -10.61 0.48 -10.57
N ALA A 96 -10.44 1.79 -10.46
CA ALA A 96 -11.35 2.67 -9.73
C ALA A 96 -11.72 3.86 -10.64
N PRO A 97 -12.96 3.92 -11.17
CA PRO A 97 -14.11 3.04 -10.91
C PRO A 97 -14.00 1.64 -11.57
N PRO A 98 -14.84 0.66 -11.18
CA PRO A 98 -14.90 -0.65 -11.84
C PRO A 98 -15.22 -0.53 -13.34
N GLY A 99 -14.52 -1.32 -14.16
CA GLY A 99 -14.78 -1.41 -15.61
C GLY A 99 -15.98 -2.30 -15.95
N GLN A 100 -16.43 -2.24 -17.20
CA GLN A 100 -17.43 -3.18 -17.73
C GLN A 100 -16.81 -4.58 -17.91
N PHE A 101 -17.61 -5.65 -17.75
CA PHE A 101 -17.10 -7.02 -17.72
C PHE A 101 -16.28 -7.43 -18.96
N PHE A 102 -16.65 -6.95 -20.14
CA PHE A 102 -15.99 -7.28 -21.41
C PHE A 102 -14.82 -6.35 -21.76
N GLU A 103 -14.54 -5.35 -20.93
CA GLU A 103 -13.46 -4.38 -21.12
C GLU A 103 -12.44 -4.42 -19.96
N ASP A 104 -12.83 -5.00 -18.82
CA ASP A 104 -11.98 -5.17 -17.65
C ASP A 104 -11.14 -6.46 -17.79
N PRO A 105 -9.80 -6.35 -17.88
CA PRO A 105 -8.94 -7.53 -18.02
C PRO A 105 -9.05 -8.50 -16.84
N ILE A 106 -9.41 -8.00 -15.66
CA ILE A 106 -9.60 -8.83 -14.47
C ILE A 106 -10.87 -9.67 -14.61
N SER A 107 -11.98 -9.04 -15.01
CA SER A 107 -13.25 -9.73 -15.30
C SER A 107 -13.07 -10.81 -16.38
N ILE A 108 -12.38 -10.49 -17.47
CA ILE A 108 -12.10 -11.43 -18.56
C ILE A 108 -11.21 -12.60 -18.08
N GLY A 109 -10.04 -12.30 -17.53
CA GLY A 109 -9.08 -13.33 -17.11
C GLY A 109 -9.64 -14.24 -16.01
N SER A 110 -10.37 -13.68 -15.05
CA SER A 110 -11.04 -14.46 -13.99
C SER A 110 -12.18 -15.34 -14.51
N PHE A 111 -12.89 -14.92 -15.55
CA PHE A 111 -13.92 -15.75 -16.19
C PHE A 111 -13.29 -17.00 -16.81
N HIS A 112 -12.18 -16.82 -17.55
CA HIS A 112 -11.43 -17.94 -18.13
C HIS A 112 -10.78 -18.83 -17.06
N ALA A 113 -10.31 -18.26 -15.95
CA ALA A 113 -9.81 -19.04 -14.82
C ALA A 113 -10.91 -19.92 -14.22
N LEU A 114 -12.09 -19.35 -13.96
CA LEU A 114 -13.23 -20.12 -13.44
C LEU A 114 -13.67 -21.22 -14.40
N ALA A 115 -13.70 -20.93 -15.71
CA ALA A 115 -14.02 -21.93 -16.74
C ALA A 115 -13.04 -23.11 -16.75
N ASN A 116 -11.82 -22.93 -16.25
CA ASN A 116 -10.80 -23.98 -16.08
C ASN A 116 -10.74 -24.54 -14.65
N GLY A 117 -11.75 -24.28 -13.81
CA GLY A 117 -11.84 -24.82 -12.44
C GLY A 117 -10.97 -24.10 -11.41
N ILE A 118 -10.39 -22.94 -11.76
CA ILE A 118 -9.54 -22.14 -10.88
C ILE A 118 -10.39 -21.06 -10.23
N ASN A 119 -10.35 -20.96 -8.90
CA ASN A 119 -11.12 -19.94 -8.19
C ASN A 119 -10.36 -18.60 -8.13
N PRO A 120 -10.89 -17.49 -8.69
CA PRO A 120 -10.28 -16.18 -8.60
C PRO A 120 -10.80 -15.40 -7.37
N HIS A 121 -9.88 -14.92 -6.54
CA HIS A 121 -10.17 -14.18 -5.30
C HIS A 121 -9.55 -12.78 -5.36
N LEU A 122 -10.40 -11.76 -5.23
CA LEU A 122 -9.99 -10.36 -5.31
C LEU A 122 -10.13 -9.60 -4.01
N LYS A 123 -9.19 -8.67 -3.79
CA LYS A 123 -9.19 -7.81 -2.59
C LYS A 123 -9.65 -6.36 -2.82
N PHE A 124 -10.07 -5.99 -4.04
CA PHE A 124 -10.49 -4.60 -4.32
C PHE A 124 -11.33 -4.45 -5.60
N PHE A 125 -12.39 -3.62 -5.54
CA PHE A 125 -13.24 -3.14 -6.65
C PHE A 125 -13.37 -4.04 -7.89
N CYS A 126 -14.08 -5.16 -7.77
CA CYS A 126 -14.63 -5.86 -8.92
C CYS A 126 -16.09 -6.25 -8.67
N VAL A 127 -16.90 -6.10 -9.71
CA VAL A 127 -18.35 -6.36 -9.71
C VAL A 127 -18.73 -7.63 -10.47
N ALA A 128 -17.75 -8.36 -11.02
CA ALA A 128 -17.99 -9.58 -11.76
C ALA A 128 -18.52 -10.69 -10.82
N PRO A 129 -19.65 -11.35 -11.15
CA PRO A 129 -20.31 -12.28 -10.24
C PRO A 129 -19.56 -13.60 -10.03
N TRP A 130 -18.61 -13.94 -10.91
CA TRP A 130 -17.76 -15.13 -10.80
C TRP A 130 -16.52 -14.93 -9.92
N ILE A 131 -16.34 -13.75 -9.35
CA ILE A 131 -15.18 -13.40 -8.54
C ILE A 131 -15.57 -13.31 -7.08
N LEU A 132 -14.77 -13.89 -6.18
CA LEU A 132 -14.89 -13.59 -4.76
C LEU A 132 -14.26 -12.22 -4.45
N THR A 133 -15.09 -11.19 -4.33
CA THR A 133 -14.67 -9.84 -3.89
C THR A 133 -14.66 -9.74 -2.37
N VAL A 134 -13.51 -9.39 -1.79
CA VAL A 134 -13.29 -9.31 -0.34
C VAL A 134 -13.18 -7.85 0.10
N ALA A 135 -13.99 -7.44 1.09
CA ALA A 135 -13.94 -6.13 1.71
C ALA A 135 -12.89 -6.04 2.84
N ALA A 136 -12.36 -4.84 3.08
CA ALA A 136 -11.46 -4.58 4.20
C ALA A 136 -12.24 -4.17 5.46
N THR A 137 -11.84 -4.70 6.62
CA THR A 137 -12.40 -4.35 7.93
C THR A 137 -11.28 -4.13 8.94
N THR A 138 -11.63 -3.57 10.10
CA THR A 138 -10.71 -3.35 11.22
C THR A 138 -10.68 -4.58 12.14
N PHE A 139 -9.53 -4.81 12.78
CA PHE A 139 -9.37 -5.81 13.84
C PHE A 139 -9.28 -5.13 15.22
N ASP A 140 -9.31 -5.93 16.28
CA ASP A 140 -9.31 -5.49 17.69
C ASP A 140 -8.01 -4.79 18.13
N ARG A 141 -6.88 -5.17 17.55
CA ARG A 141 -5.59 -4.52 17.78
C ARG A 141 -5.51 -3.17 17.06
N SER A 142 -5.15 -2.11 17.80
CA SER A 142 -4.87 -0.78 17.24
C SER A 142 -3.42 -0.37 17.52
N ILE A 143 -2.78 0.27 16.54
CA ILE A 143 -1.46 0.89 16.72
C ILE A 143 -1.71 2.35 17.11
N ILE A 144 -1.46 2.66 18.38
CA ILE A 144 -1.71 3.99 18.93
C ILE A 144 -0.41 4.74 19.17
N SER A 145 -0.33 5.94 18.61
CA SER A 145 0.73 6.90 18.89
C SER A 145 0.23 7.97 19.87
N LYS A 146 1.11 8.36 20.81
CA LYS A 146 0.84 9.39 21.81
C LYS A 146 1.54 10.69 21.43
N LEU A 147 0.78 11.78 21.34
CA LEU A 147 1.31 13.13 21.20
C LEU A 147 1.10 13.91 22.50
N ALA A 148 2.19 14.15 23.23
CA ALA A 148 2.17 14.97 24.44
C ALA A 148 2.62 16.40 24.13
N LEU A 149 1.81 17.40 24.51
CA LEU A 149 2.08 18.82 24.32
C LEU A 149 2.77 19.45 25.54
N GLY A 150 3.31 20.66 25.34
CA GLY A 150 3.96 21.46 26.39
C GLY A 150 3.05 21.75 27.60
N ASN A 151 1.79 22.12 27.35
CA ASN A 151 0.73 22.30 28.35
C ASN A 151 0.27 21.03 29.08
N GLY A 152 0.87 19.87 28.85
CA GLY A 152 0.49 18.61 29.49
C GLY A 152 -0.73 17.90 28.87
N LYS A 153 -1.38 18.48 27.83
CA LYS A 153 -2.41 17.76 27.08
C LYS A 153 -1.79 16.63 26.27
N THR A 154 -2.48 15.48 26.23
CA THR A 154 -2.05 14.32 25.45
C THR A 154 -3.14 13.90 24.48
N PHE A 155 -2.77 13.66 23.23
CA PHE A 155 -3.64 13.17 22.18
C PHE A 155 -3.22 11.77 21.76
N MET A 156 -4.19 10.93 21.45
CA MET A 156 -4.01 9.56 20.96
C MET A 156 -4.37 9.54 19.48
N SER A 157 -3.55 8.93 18.63
CA SER A 157 -3.83 8.81 17.20
C SER A 157 -3.53 7.41 16.68
N ASN A 158 -4.28 6.99 15.66
CA ASN A 158 -4.04 5.74 14.93
C ASN A 158 -2.99 5.95 13.84
N VAL A 159 -1.77 6.31 14.25
CA VAL A 159 -0.63 6.54 13.34
C VAL A 159 0.49 5.57 13.70
N ILE A 160 1.11 4.99 12.68
CA ILE A 160 2.33 4.20 12.83
C ILE A 160 3.51 5.16 12.94
N ASN A 161 4.01 5.35 14.16
CA ASN A 161 5.22 6.15 14.40
C ASN A 161 6.39 5.23 14.74
N THR A 162 7.33 5.08 13.81
CA THR A 162 8.56 4.30 14.00
C THR A 162 9.70 5.11 14.62
N ILE A 163 9.51 6.43 14.78
CA ILE A 163 10.54 7.30 15.34
C ILE A 163 10.59 7.10 16.85
N SER A 164 11.73 6.61 17.33
CA SER A 164 12.01 6.54 18.76
C SER A 164 11.93 7.95 19.36
N SER A 165 10.99 8.13 20.28
CA SER A 165 10.95 9.34 21.09
C SER A 165 12.12 9.31 22.07
N ASN A 166 13.22 9.99 21.72
CA ASN A 166 14.29 10.28 22.67
C ASN A 166 13.85 11.27 23.77
N LYS A 167 12.52 11.41 24.00
CA LYS A 167 11.86 12.41 24.86
C LYS A 167 12.28 13.86 24.57
N LYS A 168 12.87 14.12 23.40
CA LYS A 168 13.27 15.45 22.97
C LYS A 168 12.02 16.23 22.60
N LYS A 169 11.72 17.29 23.36
CA LYS A 169 10.64 18.22 23.02
C LYS A 169 11.05 19.00 21.78
N ILE A 170 10.17 19.03 20.78
CA ILE A 170 10.36 19.77 19.53
C ILE A 170 9.37 20.92 19.53
N PRO A 171 9.79 22.17 19.23
CA PRO A 171 8.87 23.29 19.08
C PRO A 171 7.79 23.00 18.02
N LEU A 172 6.57 23.44 18.27
CA LEU A 172 5.44 23.27 17.34
C LEU A 172 5.08 24.61 16.70
N THR A 173 4.90 24.61 15.38
CA THR A 173 4.34 25.73 14.62
C THR A 173 3.13 25.27 13.81
N SER A 174 2.31 26.23 13.39
CA SER A 174 1.17 25.98 12.48
C SER A 174 1.55 26.37 11.07
N GLY A 175 1.06 25.65 10.05
CA GLY A 175 1.31 26.01 8.64
C GLY A 175 0.94 27.44 8.27
N ALA A 176 -0.13 27.99 8.87
CA ALA A 176 -0.51 29.41 8.76
C ALA A 176 0.62 30.40 9.15
N ARG A 177 1.42 30.03 10.15
CA ARG A 177 2.55 30.83 10.66
C ARG A 177 3.84 30.58 9.90
N ALA A 178 3.98 29.40 9.31
CA ALA A 178 5.14 29.03 8.49
C ALA A 178 4.92 29.31 6.99
N ARG A 179 3.95 30.15 6.61
CA ARG A 179 3.59 30.39 5.20
C ARG A 179 4.70 31.12 4.43
N VAL A 180 4.97 30.70 3.19
CA VAL A 180 5.84 31.41 2.23
C VAL A 180 5.07 31.75 0.95
N PRO A 181 4.72 33.03 0.73
CA PRO A 181 4.25 33.50 -0.57
C PRO A 181 5.42 33.79 -1.53
N PRO A 182 5.25 33.63 -2.86
CA PRO A 182 4.08 33.07 -3.53
C PRO A 182 4.07 31.53 -3.47
N CYS A 183 2.89 30.97 -3.17
CA CYS A 183 2.63 29.53 -3.27
C CYS A 183 1.73 29.34 -4.49
N ASP A 184 2.32 28.93 -5.61
CA ASP A 184 1.64 28.77 -6.91
C ASP A 184 1.25 27.31 -7.12
N ILE A 185 0.18 26.89 -6.43
CA ILE A 185 -0.54 25.69 -6.84
C ILE A 185 -1.58 26.13 -7.87
N GLN A 186 -1.52 25.55 -9.08
CA GLN A 186 -2.24 25.99 -10.30
C GLN A 186 -3.78 26.09 -10.21
N SER A 187 -4.37 25.90 -9.04
CA SER A 187 -5.82 25.93 -8.82
C SER A 187 -6.30 26.79 -7.64
N ALA A 188 -5.42 27.48 -6.91
CA ALA A 188 -5.86 28.25 -5.74
C ALA A 188 -5.15 29.60 -5.65
N ARG A 189 -5.90 30.69 -5.90
CA ARG A 189 -5.54 32.02 -5.41
C ARG A 189 -5.33 31.93 -3.90
N SER A 190 -4.07 31.91 -3.44
CA SER A 190 -3.57 32.11 -2.07
C SER A 190 -4.58 31.94 -0.93
N SER A 191 -5.27 30.81 -0.86
CA SER A 191 -6.26 30.59 0.20
C SER A 191 -5.53 30.11 1.46
N GLU A 192 -5.92 30.61 2.63
CA GLU A 192 -5.34 30.23 3.93
C GLU A 192 -5.36 28.71 4.17
N LEU A 193 -6.28 28.01 3.51
CA LEU A 193 -6.39 26.55 3.50
C LEU A 193 -5.12 25.86 2.98
N ILE A 194 -4.43 26.43 2.00
CA ILE A 194 -3.24 25.81 1.40
C ILE A 194 -2.11 25.72 2.43
N PHE A 195 -1.90 26.80 3.18
CA PHE A 195 -0.89 26.85 4.23
C PHE A 195 -1.28 25.97 5.42
N ARG A 196 -2.57 25.95 5.80
CA ARG A 196 -3.07 25.10 6.89
C ARG A 196 -3.00 23.60 6.56
N ALA A 197 -3.06 23.23 5.29
CA ALA A 197 -2.94 21.85 4.81
C ALA A 197 -1.49 21.44 4.51
N CYS A 198 -0.51 22.32 4.72
CA CYS A 198 0.92 22.05 4.53
C CYS A 198 1.26 21.57 3.10
N PHE A 199 0.68 22.22 2.07
CA PHE A 199 1.00 21.88 0.69
C PHE A 199 2.49 22.07 0.38
N TYR A 200 3.02 21.17 -0.47
CA TYR A 200 4.42 21.19 -0.89
C TYR A 200 4.79 22.54 -1.52
N GLY A 201 5.94 23.09 -1.11
CA GLY A 201 6.44 24.37 -1.60
C GLY A 201 5.79 25.61 -1.01
N CYS A 202 4.86 25.47 -0.05
CA CYS A 202 4.10 26.59 0.52
C CYS A 202 4.48 26.93 1.97
N LEU A 203 5.39 26.16 2.58
CA LEU A 203 5.89 26.36 3.93
C LEU A 203 7.37 26.76 3.92
N ASP A 204 7.77 27.60 4.87
CA ASP A 204 9.15 28.04 5.05
C ASP A 204 9.98 26.87 5.60
N PRO A 205 10.93 26.32 4.82
CA PRO A 205 11.76 25.22 5.30
C PRO A 205 12.61 25.61 6.52
N ASN A 206 12.82 26.91 6.77
CA ASN A 206 13.54 27.40 7.94
C ASN A 206 12.68 27.43 9.21
N PHE A 207 11.34 27.40 9.08
CA PHE A 207 10.42 27.26 10.22
C PHE A 207 10.15 25.80 10.60
N GLU A 208 10.38 24.85 9.67
CA GLU A 208 10.04 23.43 9.86
C GLU A 208 11.03 22.66 10.74
N ILE A 209 12.24 23.19 10.98
CA ILE A 209 13.29 22.49 11.71
C ILE A 209 13.77 23.31 12.91
N GLY A 210 13.10 23.17 14.05
CA GLY A 210 13.70 23.30 15.38
C GLY A 210 14.32 24.65 15.80
N GLN A 211 14.03 25.77 15.13
CA GLN A 211 14.79 27.02 15.33
C GLN A 211 14.05 28.17 16.03
N ARG A 212 12.80 28.04 16.47
CA ARG A 212 12.09 29.11 17.20
C ARG A 212 11.48 28.61 18.52
N LYS A 213 11.89 29.22 19.64
CA LYS A 213 11.53 28.91 21.05
C LYS A 213 10.22 29.56 21.49
N ASP A 214 9.44 30.06 20.56
CA ASP A 214 8.28 30.90 20.78
C ASP A 214 7.03 30.04 20.65
N LEU A 215 6.78 29.24 21.71
CA LEU A 215 5.48 29.00 22.36
C LEU A 215 5.63 27.86 23.37
N ALA A 216 5.95 28.25 24.61
CA ALA A 216 5.34 27.58 25.74
C ALA A 216 3.86 27.97 25.75
N MET A 217 3.00 27.05 25.37
CA MET A 217 1.61 27.03 25.85
C MET A 217 1.43 25.73 26.60
#